data_AF-A0A6P5TR32-F1
#
_entry.id   AF-A0A6P5TR32-F1
#
_cell.length_a   1.000
_cell.length_b   1.000
_cell.length_c   1.000
_cell.angle_alpha   90.00
_cell.angle_beta   90.00
_cell.angle_gamma   90.00
#
_symmetry.space_group_name_H-M   'P 1'
#
loop_
_entity.id
_entity.type
_entity.pdbx_description
1 polymer ?
#
loop_
_entity_poly.entity_id
_entity_poly.type
_entity_poly.pdbx_seq_one_letter_code
_entity_poly.pdbx_strand_id
1 'polypeptide(L)'
;MSTKSQRGVNWRPEEDEALCKGWVSVSEDGAIGTNQASDTFWQRVYQKFLENDLGISGSERRTYQAIASRFKTINQQCSLWKACLTKANTNPRSGSNLHDVDVYAKTIFLNDNKPPNRPFKLYHAWEILKDCPK
;
A
#
# COMPACT_ATOMS: atom_id res chain seq x y z
N MET A 1 16.00 -18.24 -27.89
CA MET A 1 16.52 -18.17 -26.51
C MET A 1 15.80 -17.05 -25.79
N SER A 2 14.72 -17.36 -25.05
CA SER A 2 13.99 -16.33 -24.30
C SER A 2 14.77 -16.01 -23.03
N THR A 3 15.23 -14.77 -22.92
CA THR A 3 15.81 -14.23 -21.69
C THR A 3 14.77 -14.36 -20.58
N LYS A 4 15.05 -15.21 -19.58
CA LYS A 4 14.22 -15.30 -18.38
C LYS A 4 14.30 -13.93 -17.71
N SER A 5 13.18 -13.20 -17.69
CA SER A 5 13.04 -11.98 -16.89
C SER A 5 13.48 -12.29 -15.47
N GLN A 6 14.56 -11.64 -15.04
CA GLN A 6 15.08 -11.72 -13.68
C GLN A 6 13.93 -11.28 -12.77
N ARG A 7 13.37 -12.20 -11.98
CA ARG A 7 12.36 -11.85 -10.97
C ARG A 7 13.03 -10.84 -10.04
N GLY A 8 12.58 -9.59 -10.09
CA GLY A 8 13.10 -8.54 -9.22
C GLY A 8 13.01 -8.96 -7.75
N VAL A 9 13.92 -8.46 -6.92
CA VAL A 9 13.94 -8.75 -5.48
C VAL A 9 12.56 -8.50 -4.88
N ASN A 10 12.06 -9.44 -4.08
CA ASN A 10 10.76 -9.30 -3.43
C ASN A 10 10.76 -8.08 -2.50
N TRP A 11 9.65 -7.33 -2.49
CA TRP A 11 9.45 -6.22 -1.55
C TRP A 11 9.33 -6.76 -0.13
N ARG A 12 10.08 -6.17 0.80
CA ARG A 12 9.99 -6.48 2.22
C ARG A 12 8.92 -5.62 2.90
N PRO A 13 8.30 -6.08 4.00
CA PRO A 13 7.34 -5.27 4.76
C PRO A 13 7.90 -3.91 5.17
N GLU A 14 9.18 -3.86 5.56
CA GLU A 14 9.85 -2.64 5.97
C GLU A 14 10.04 -1.66 4.80
N GLU A 15 10.28 -2.16 3.58
CA GLU A 15 10.33 -1.33 2.36
C GLU A 15 8.94 -0.74 2.06
N ASP A 16 7.88 -1.54 2.20
CA ASP A 16 6.51 -1.05 2.02
C ASP A 16 6.14 0.00 3.06
N GLU A 17 6.55 -0.18 4.33
CA GLU A 17 6.33 0.81 5.39
C GLU A 17 7.06 2.12 5.11
N ALA A 18 8.35 2.04 4.74
CA ALA A 18 9.16 3.21 4.40
C ALA A 18 8.54 3.99 3.23
N LEU A 19 8.03 3.27 2.23
CA LEU A 19 7.33 3.84 1.08
C LEU A 19 6.02 4.50 1.47
N CYS A 20 5.20 3.85 2.31
CA CYS A 20 3.93 4.42 2.76
C CYS A 20 4.17 5.68 3.61
N LYS A 21 5.10 5.64 4.57
CA LYS A 21 5.48 6.80 5.39
C LYS A 21 5.96 7.96 4.51
N GLY A 22 6.81 7.67 3.53
CA GLY A 22 7.31 8.67 2.60
C GLY A 22 6.21 9.29 1.74
N TRP A 23 5.27 8.47 1.25
CA TRP A 23 4.13 8.97 0.50
C TRP A 23 3.23 9.87 1.36
N VAL A 24 2.90 9.46 2.58
CA VAL A 24 2.07 10.25 3.51
C VAL A 24 2.72 11.59 3.81
N SER A 25 4.01 11.60 4.16
CA SER A 25 4.75 12.84 4.43
C SER A 25 4.71 13.82 3.26
N VAL A 26 4.79 13.35 2.02
CA VAL A 26 4.75 14.22 0.83
C VAL A 26 3.31 14.63 0.48
N SER A 27 2.33 13.78 0.74
CA SER A 27 0.91 14.09 0.52
C SER A 27 0.37 15.12 1.52
N GLU A 28 0.87 15.11 2.75
CA GLU A 28 0.49 16.06 3.81
C GLU A 28 1.27 17.37 3.76
N ASP A 29 2.49 17.35 3.19
CA ASP A 29 3.24 18.56 2.89
C ASP A 29 2.46 19.35 1.84
N GLY A 30 1.75 20.40 2.28
CA GLY A 30 0.82 21.24 1.51
C GLY A 30 1.41 21.93 0.28
N ALA A 31 2.61 21.54 -0.15
CA ALA A 31 3.21 21.79 -1.44
C ALA A 31 2.50 21.11 -2.62
N ILE A 32 1.33 20.48 -2.43
CA ILE A 32 0.38 20.15 -3.51
C ILE A 32 -0.28 21.45 -4.00
N GLY A 33 0.54 22.39 -4.48
CA GLY A 33 0.10 23.32 -5.51
C GLY A 33 -0.25 22.47 -6.73
N THR A 34 -1.45 22.68 -7.26
CA THR A 34 -2.21 21.96 -8.30
C THR A 34 -1.47 21.70 -9.63
N ASN A 35 -0.14 21.87 -9.69
CA ASN A 35 0.66 21.84 -10.91
C ASN A 35 2.04 21.15 -10.76
N GLN A 36 2.25 20.30 -9.75
CA GLN A 36 3.45 19.45 -9.76
C GLN A 36 3.29 18.34 -10.79
N ALA A 37 4.24 18.23 -11.72
CA ALA A 37 4.33 17.07 -12.59
C ALA A 37 4.42 15.80 -11.73
N SER A 38 3.72 14.74 -12.12
CA SER A 38 3.69 13.45 -11.40
C SER A 38 5.10 12.95 -11.05
N ASP A 39 6.07 13.23 -11.91
CA ASP A 39 7.47 12.86 -11.72
C ASP A 39 8.12 13.60 -10.54
N THR A 40 7.82 14.88 -10.34
CA THR A 40 8.33 15.67 -9.20
C THR A 40 7.77 15.15 -7.88
N PHE A 41 6.49 14.78 -7.84
CA PHE A 41 5.89 14.16 -6.66
C PHE A 41 6.59 12.85 -6.29
N TRP A 42 6.73 11.93 -7.26
CA TRP A 42 7.38 10.64 -7.02
C TRP A 42 8.87 10.76 -6.69
N GLN A 43 9.56 11.79 -7.20
CA GLN A 43 10.93 12.10 -6.79
C GLN A 43 11.01 12.48 -5.31
N ARG A 44 10.09 13.30 -4.80
CA ARG A 44 10.03 13.64 -3.37
C ARG A 44 9.71 12.42 -2.51
N VAL A 45 8.75 11.60 -2.95
CA VAL A 45 8.42 10.33 -2.28
C VAL A 45 9.64 9.40 -2.27
N TYR A 46 10.41 9.35 -3.36
CA TYR A 46 11.65 8.57 -3.41
C TYR A 46 12.70 9.07 -2.41
N GLN A 47 12.89 10.38 -2.28
CA GLN A 47 13.82 10.93 -1.28
C GLN A 47 13.38 10.55 0.13
N LYS A 48 12.08 10.70 0.46
CA LYS A 48 11.55 10.26 1.75
C LYS A 48 11.66 8.75 1.98
N PHE A 49 11.46 7.95 0.94
CA PHE A 49 11.70 6.51 1.00
C PHE A 49 13.16 6.21 1.36
N LEU A 50 14.13 6.87 0.72
CA LEU A 50 15.55 6.68 1.02
C LEU A 50 15.95 7.16 2.42
N GLU A 51 15.35 8.24 2.93
CA GLU A 51 15.52 8.69 4.32
C GLU A 51 15.02 7.64 5.33
N ASN A 52 13.93 6.96 4.99
CA ASN A 52 13.31 5.92 5.81
C ASN A 52 13.94 4.52 5.62
N ASP A 53 14.62 4.29 4.50
CA ASP A 53 15.33 3.05 4.18
C ASP A 53 16.71 3.06 4.85
N LEU A 54 16.77 2.59 6.10
CA LEU A 54 18.00 2.48 6.92
C LEU A 54 18.98 1.39 6.42
N GLY A 55 19.10 1.20 5.11
CA GLY A 55 19.93 0.18 4.48
C GLY A 55 19.22 -1.17 4.26
N ILE A 56 17.88 -1.19 4.23
CA ILE A 56 17.07 -2.40 4.16
C ILE A 56 17.00 -2.94 2.71
N SER A 57 16.98 -2.05 1.71
CA SER A 57 17.03 -2.45 0.29
C SER A 57 18.37 -3.06 -0.14
N GLY A 58 19.40 -3.04 0.71
CA GLY A 58 20.71 -3.65 0.42
C GLY A 58 21.44 -2.99 -0.75
N SER A 59 22.22 -3.78 -1.52
CA SER A 59 23.03 -3.31 -2.66
C SER A 59 22.22 -3.02 -3.93
N GLU A 60 20.97 -3.44 -4.01
CA GLU A 60 20.06 -3.19 -5.14
C GLU A 60 19.04 -2.12 -4.76
N ARG A 61 19.44 -0.84 -4.82
CA ARG A 61 18.54 0.28 -4.58
C ARG A 61 17.35 0.23 -5.54
N ARG A 62 16.13 0.30 -5.01
CA ARG A 62 14.89 0.40 -5.79
C ARG A 62 14.93 1.67 -6.65
N THR A 63 14.47 1.59 -7.89
CA THR A 63 14.33 2.79 -8.73
C THR A 63 13.07 3.56 -8.36
N TYR A 64 13.02 4.85 -8.73
CA TYR A 64 11.82 5.67 -8.51
C TYR A 64 10.59 5.08 -9.24
N GLN A 65 10.76 4.44 -10.40
CA GLN A 65 9.66 3.77 -11.08
C GLN A 65 9.18 2.53 -10.33
N ALA A 66 10.11 1.80 -9.70
CA ALA A 66 9.78 0.60 -8.92
C ALA A 66 8.95 0.95 -7.69
N ILE A 67 9.32 2.00 -6.94
CA ILE A 67 8.52 2.44 -5.78
C ILE A 67 7.14 2.98 -6.21
N ALA A 68 7.03 3.71 -7.32
CA ALA A 68 5.74 4.23 -7.80
C ALA A 68 4.80 3.09 -8.22
N SER A 69 5.33 2.09 -8.93
CA SER A 69 4.61 0.88 -9.32
C SER A 69 4.19 0.05 -8.10
N ARG A 70 5.08 -0.06 -7.11
CA ARG A 70 4.78 -0.76 -5.85
C ARG A 70 3.69 -0.05 -5.07
N PHE A 71 3.78 1.27 -4.90
CA PHE A 71 2.76 2.04 -4.19
C PHE A 71 1.40 1.94 -4.88
N LYS A 72 1.34 1.98 -6.22
CA LYS A 72 0.08 1.76 -6.96
C LYS A 72 -0.55 0.42 -6.59
N THR A 73 0.25 -0.63 -6.45
CA THR A 73 -0.20 -1.96 -6.02
C THR A 73 -0.70 -1.94 -4.57
N ILE A 74 0.05 -1.31 -3.66
CA ILE A 74 -0.33 -1.17 -2.25
C ILE A 74 -1.66 -0.43 -2.13
N ASN A 75 -1.77 0.74 -2.77
CA ASN A 75 -2.95 1.59 -2.73
C ASN A 75 -4.19 0.88 -3.28
N GLN A 76 -4.04 0.13 -4.39
CA GLN A 76 -5.13 -0.68 -4.93
C GLN A 76 -5.60 -1.74 -3.94
N GLN A 77 -4.69 -2.49 -3.33
CA GLN A 77 -5.03 -3.54 -2.36
C GLN A 77 -5.64 -2.95 -1.08
N CYS A 78 -5.11 -1.84 -0.56
CA CYS A 78 -5.65 -1.13 0.59
C CYS A 78 -7.04 -0.55 0.30
N SER A 79 -7.28 -0.04 -0.90
CA SER A 79 -8.60 0.45 -1.32
C SER A 79 -9.64 -0.68 -1.37
N LEU A 80 -9.26 -1.86 -1.88
CA LEU A 80 -10.11 -3.04 -1.86
C LEU A 80 -10.40 -3.50 -0.44
N TRP A 81 -9.39 -3.52 0.42
CA TRP A 81 -9.54 -3.85 1.84
C TRP A 81 -10.49 -2.88 2.56
N LYS A 82 -10.34 -1.56 2.34
CA LYS A 82 -11.25 -0.54 2.85
C LYS A 82 -12.69 -0.79 2.40
N ALA A 83 -12.91 -1.13 1.13
CA ALA A 83 -14.24 -1.47 0.62
C ALA A 83 -14.84 -2.71 1.30
N CYS A 84 -14.03 -3.72 1.60
CA CYS A 84 -14.46 -4.91 2.34
C CYS A 84 -14.84 -4.57 3.79
N LEU A 85 -14.04 -3.74 4.48
CA LEU A 85 -14.37 -3.23 5.82
C LEU A 85 -15.65 -2.42 5.82
N THR A 86 -15.86 -1.55 4.82
CA THR A 86 -17.11 -0.79 4.68
C THR A 86 -18.30 -1.72 4.50
N LYS A 87 -18.22 -2.68 3.57
CA LYS A 87 -19.28 -3.69 3.36
C LYS A 87 -19.60 -4.47 4.64
N ALA A 88 -18.57 -4.88 5.38
CA ALA A 88 -18.74 -5.59 6.64
C ALA A 88 -19.43 -4.74 7.72
N ASN A 89 -19.18 -3.42 7.73
CA ASN A 89 -19.81 -2.48 8.64
C ASN A 89 -21.23 -2.03 8.22
N THR A 90 -21.61 -2.13 6.95
CA THR A 90 -22.93 -1.70 6.47
C THR A 90 -24.06 -2.65 6.89
N ASN A 91 -23.76 -3.90 7.22
CA ASN A 91 -24.77 -4.88 7.61
C ASN A 91 -24.32 -5.71 8.83
N PRO A 92 -24.12 -5.05 9.99
CA PRO A 92 -23.68 -5.75 11.19
C PRO A 92 -24.78 -6.71 11.63
N ARG A 93 -24.42 -7.96 11.93
CA ARG A 93 -25.33 -8.83 12.69
C ARG A 93 -25.58 -8.15 14.03
N SER A 94 -26.80 -8.22 14.55
CA SER A 94 -27.11 -7.66 15.86
C SER A 94 -26.15 -8.25 16.91
N GLY A 95 -25.42 -7.38 17.61
CA GLY A 95 -24.38 -7.78 18.57
C GLY A 95 -22.96 -7.92 18.01
N SER A 96 -22.70 -7.58 16.73
CA SER A 96 -21.35 -7.63 16.17
C SER A 96 -20.38 -6.65 16.84
N ASN A 97 -19.20 -7.14 17.21
CA ASN A 97 -18.09 -6.34 17.71
C ASN A 97 -17.07 -6.05 16.56
N LEU A 98 -16.02 -5.27 16.85
CA LEU A 98 -14.97 -4.94 15.87
C LEU A 98 -14.25 -6.17 15.31
N HIS A 99 -14.11 -7.24 16.10
CA HIS A 99 -13.51 -8.48 15.66
C HIS A 99 -14.38 -9.20 14.63
N ASP A 100 -15.71 -9.22 14.83
CA ASP A 100 -16.65 -9.84 13.88
C ASP A 100 -16.62 -9.13 12.52
N VAL A 101 -16.49 -7.80 12.54
CA VAL A 101 -16.35 -6.97 11.33
C VAL A 101 -15.05 -7.31 10.59
N ASP A 102 -13.92 -7.43 11.31
CA ASP A 102 -12.63 -7.78 10.72
C ASP A 102 -12.65 -9.19 10.11
N VAL A 103 -13.21 -10.16 10.81
CA VAL A 103 -13.37 -11.54 10.29
C VAL A 103 -14.23 -11.55 9.04
N TYR A 104 -15.36 -10.83 9.04
CA TYR A 104 -16.22 -10.78 7.87
C TYR A 104 -15.57 -10.05 6.68
N ALA A 105 -14.84 -8.96 6.93
CA ALA A 105 -14.07 -8.26 5.91
C ALA A 105 -12.99 -9.16 5.29
N LYS A 106 -12.30 -10.00 6.09
CA LYS A 106 -11.36 -11.02 5.60
C LYS A 106 -12.03 -12.02 4.67
N THR A 107 -13.23 -12.50 5.03
CA THR A 107 -14.02 -13.41 4.18
C THR A 107 -14.42 -12.75 2.86
N ILE A 108 -14.92 -11.52 2.90
CA ILE A 108 -15.28 -10.77 1.68
C ILE A 108 -14.04 -10.59 0.80
N PHE A 109 -12.91 -10.17 1.38
CA PHE A 109 -11.68 -9.98 0.61
C PHE A 109 -11.21 -11.29 -0.02
N LEU A 110 -11.24 -12.41 0.70
CA LEU A 110 -10.83 -13.71 0.16
C LEU A 110 -11.66 -14.13 -1.05
N ASN A 111 -12.98 -13.87 -1.01
CA ASN A 111 -13.93 -14.28 -2.04
C ASN A 111 -13.96 -13.32 -3.25
N ASP A 112 -13.94 -12.01 -2.99
CA ASP A 112 -14.12 -10.97 -4.02
C ASP A 112 -12.80 -10.55 -4.66
N ASN A 113 -11.64 -10.81 -4.03
CA ASN A 113 -10.34 -10.45 -4.59
C ASN A 113 -10.06 -11.21 -5.88
N LYS A 114 -9.29 -10.60 -6.79
CA LYS A 114 -8.92 -11.21 -8.06
C LYS A 114 -7.39 -11.37 -8.15
N PRO A 115 -6.89 -12.62 -8.26
CA PRO A 115 -7.63 -13.88 -8.21
C PRO A 115 -8.17 -14.19 -6.79
N PRO A 116 -9.25 -14.99 -6.68
CA PRO A 116 -9.85 -15.34 -5.41
C PRO A 116 -8.92 -16.23 -4.57
N ASN A 117 -9.26 -16.41 -3.30
CA ASN A 117 -8.46 -17.16 -2.32
C ASN A 117 -7.07 -16.56 -2.04
N ARG A 118 -6.91 -15.25 -2.24
CA ARG A 118 -5.70 -14.52 -1.83
C ARG A 118 -6.01 -13.63 -0.64
N PRO A 119 -5.49 -13.96 0.56
CA PRO A 119 -5.70 -13.12 1.74
C PRO A 119 -5.00 -11.78 1.57
N PHE A 120 -5.54 -10.74 2.21
CA PHE A 120 -4.84 -9.48 2.36
C PHE A 120 -3.57 -9.69 3.20
N LYS A 121 -2.44 -9.17 2.74
CA LYS A 121 -1.12 -9.33 3.40
C LYS A 121 -0.43 -8.00 3.72
N LEU A 122 -1.02 -6.88 3.34
CA LEU A 122 -0.41 -5.55 3.45
C LEU A 122 -0.92 -4.81 4.68
N TYR A 123 -1.05 -5.50 5.82
CA TYR A 123 -1.53 -4.91 7.06
C TYR A 123 -0.59 -3.81 7.58
N HIS A 124 0.73 -4.02 7.46
CA HIS A 124 1.75 -3.01 7.78
C HIS A 124 1.55 -1.70 7.02
N ALA A 125 1.24 -1.78 5.73
CA ALA A 125 0.96 -0.62 4.89
C ALA A 125 -0.42 0.00 5.19
N TRP A 126 -1.43 -0.85 5.43
CA TRP A 126 -2.78 -0.41 5.77
C TRP A 126 -2.81 0.45 7.04
N GLU A 127 -2.12 0.03 8.09
CA GLU A 127 -2.08 0.77 9.36
C GLU A 127 -1.54 2.20 9.20
N ILE A 128 -0.66 2.42 8.21
CA ILE A 128 -0.10 3.74 7.89
C ILE A 128 -1.09 4.55 7.03
N LEU A 129 -1.73 3.90 6.05
CA LEU A 129 -2.55 4.60 5.03
C LEU A 129 -4.02 4.78 5.41
N LYS A 130 -4.54 4.06 6.40
CA LYS A 130 -5.97 4.01 6.72
C LYS A 130 -6.57 5.38 7.07
N ASP A 131 -5.77 6.25 7.68
CA ASP A 131 -6.17 7.55 8.20
C ASP A 131 -5.83 8.71 7.23
N CYS A 132 -5.15 8.43 6.12
CA CYS A 132 -4.78 9.47 5.17
C CYS A 132 -5.99 9.96 4.36
N PRO A 133 -6.17 11.29 4.19
CA PRO A 133 -7.19 11.83 3.31
C PRO A 133 -6.91 11.44 1.85
N LYS A 134 -7.98 11.07 1.13
CA LYS A 134 -7.93 10.71 -0.30
C LYS A 134 -7.79 11.94 -1.18
#